data_AF-A0AAU8DMB3-F1
#
_entry.id   AF-A0AAU8DMB3-F1
#
_cell.length_a   1.000
_cell.length_b   1.000
_cell.length_c   1.000
_cell.angle_alpha   90.00
_cell.angle_beta   90.00
_cell.angle_gamma   90.00
#
_symmetry.space_group_name_H-M   'P 1'
#
loop_
_entity.id
_entity.type
_entity.pdbx_description
1 polymer ?
#
loop_
_entity_poly.entity_id
_entity_poly.type
_entity_poly.pdbx_seq_one_letter_code
_entity_poly.pdbx_strand_id
1 'polypeptide(L)'
;MARTPAGLTEEQVGGLRSALEQNKRPKVTVAGQQFGGETTGQVVTVGEPEIEGPEFIQVRVRLDGLTDVLRFAPRELRLPQRGRAAALASTAGAGAPVAGRAPRRAATPKPRAAATAGGVAAAPTPPTPAGATQSATASTAVTTSAESTKSQPVARSAVAPKSAARPRKAAVRPPTVTITMSSSGTDWTVTANRGGKSVLKAAAIAPGVVAAAVELFGEPTVSAAVDEVNGAALSLAQQRAEELRAELAAVESLLAAHRAPRS
;
A
#
# COMPACT_ATOMS: atom_id res chain seq x y z
N MET A 1 -2.59 -35.82 15.92
CA MET A 1 -3.77 -35.14 15.34
C MET A 1 -3.54 -33.64 15.46
N ALA A 2 -2.93 -33.01 14.45
CA ALA A 2 -2.67 -31.57 14.45
C ALA A 2 -4.02 -30.82 14.34
N ARG A 3 -4.34 -29.99 15.33
CA ARG A 3 -5.51 -29.11 15.28
C ARG A 3 -5.22 -28.04 14.23
N THR A 4 -5.85 -28.15 13.05
CA THR A 4 -5.88 -27.06 12.06
C THR A 4 -6.40 -25.81 12.76
N PRO A 5 -5.59 -24.76 12.95
CA PRO A 5 -6.04 -23.66 13.77
C PRO A 5 -6.91 -22.76 12.90
N ALA A 6 -8.19 -22.63 13.30
CA ALA A 6 -9.27 -22.00 12.55
C ALA A 6 -8.86 -20.62 12.00
N GLY A 7 -9.11 -20.40 10.71
CA GLY A 7 -8.94 -19.10 10.06
C GLY A 7 -10.15 -18.18 10.26
N LEU A 8 -10.14 -17.02 9.61
CA LEU A 8 -11.24 -16.06 9.69
C LEU A 8 -12.56 -16.64 9.15
N THR A 9 -13.64 -16.42 9.89
CA THR A 9 -15.02 -16.72 9.43
C THR A 9 -15.58 -15.59 8.57
N GLU A 10 -16.62 -15.88 7.77
CA GLU A 10 -17.25 -14.90 6.88
C GLU A 10 -17.77 -13.66 7.63
N GLU A 11 -18.31 -13.84 8.84
CA GLU A 11 -18.73 -12.75 9.72
C GLU A 11 -17.56 -11.85 10.14
N GLN A 12 -16.40 -12.44 10.39
CA GLN A 12 -15.19 -11.71 10.74
C GLN A 12 -14.62 -10.96 9.53
N VAL A 13 -14.70 -11.53 8.33
CA VAL A 13 -14.34 -10.84 7.08
C VAL A 13 -15.27 -9.64 6.85
N GLY A 14 -16.57 -9.79 7.09
CA GLY A 14 -17.52 -8.68 7.07
C GLY A 14 -17.17 -7.58 8.08
N GLY A 15 -16.75 -7.96 9.29
CA GLY A 15 -16.23 -7.03 10.30
C GLY A 15 -14.96 -6.28 9.86
N LEU A 16 -14.04 -6.94 9.16
CA LEU A 16 -12.85 -6.28 8.59
C LEU A 16 -13.22 -5.30 7.48
N ARG A 17 -14.16 -5.65 6.61
CA ARG A 17 -14.67 -4.77 5.55
C ARG A 17 -15.30 -3.51 6.13
N SER A 18 -16.18 -3.66 7.13
CA SER A 18 -16.80 -2.52 7.82
C SER A 18 -15.77 -1.65 8.56
N ALA A 19 -14.72 -2.25 9.14
CA ALA A 19 -13.63 -1.49 9.74
C ALA A 19 -12.87 -0.64 8.70
N LEU A 20 -12.62 -1.18 7.50
CA LEU A 20 -11.97 -0.44 6.41
C LEU A 20 -12.82 0.72 5.90
N GLU A 21 -14.15 0.54 5.78
CA GLU A 21 -15.08 1.63 5.44
C GLU A 21 -15.06 2.76 6.48
N GLN A 22 -14.84 2.42 7.75
CA GLN A 22 -14.63 3.38 8.84
C GLN A 22 -13.21 3.98 8.86
N ASN A 23 -12.41 3.78 7.81
CA ASN A 23 -10.99 4.15 7.72
C ASN A 23 -10.11 3.56 8.85
N LYS A 24 -10.54 2.47 9.47
CA LYS A 24 -9.77 1.74 10.48
C LYS A 24 -9.06 0.57 9.79
N ARG A 25 -7.75 0.46 9.98
CA ARG A 25 -6.93 -0.65 9.46
C ARG A 25 -6.73 -1.72 10.53
N PRO A 26 -7.59 -2.76 10.59
CA PRO A 26 -7.49 -3.80 11.60
C PRO A 26 -6.17 -4.58 11.44
N LYS A 27 -5.58 -4.93 12.57
CA LYS A 27 -4.36 -5.75 12.65
C LYS A 27 -4.78 -7.23 12.64
N VAL A 28 -4.19 -8.02 11.76
CA VAL A 28 -4.45 -9.46 11.62
C VAL A 28 -3.16 -10.24 11.74
N THR A 29 -3.22 -11.41 12.36
CA THR A 29 -2.10 -12.36 12.41
C THR A 29 -2.19 -13.28 11.21
N VAL A 30 -1.10 -13.41 10.46
CA VAL A 30 -0.96 -14.29 9.32
C VAL A 30 -0.30 -15.58 9.80
N ALA A 31 -0.95 -16.71 9.54
CA ALA A 31 -0.46 -18.04 9.89
C ALA A 31 -0.02 -18.77 8.62
N GLY A 32 1.12 -18.37 8.07
CA GLY A 32 1.71 -18.98 6.87
C GLY A 32 3.10 -19.55 7.16
N GLN A 33 3.35 -20.79 6.73
CA GLN A 33 4.70 -21.42 6.77
C GLN A 33 5.76 -20.55 6.06
N GLN A 34 5.34 -19.79 5.05
CA GLN A 34 6.19 -18.89 4.25
C GLN A 34 6.76 -17.69 5.03
N PHE A 35 6.26 -17.40 6.24
CA PHE A 35 6.73 -16.28 7.07
C PHE A 35 7.55 -16.70 8.28
N GLY A 36 7.96 -17.97 8.38
CA GLY A 36 8.77 -18.48 9.49
C GLY A 36 8.08 -18.46 10.86
N GLY A 37 6.78 -18.16 10.92
CA GLY A 37 6.00 -18.07 12.17
C GLY A 37 4.69 -17.27 12.03
N GLU A 38 4.11 -16.88 13.17
CA GLU A 38 2.95 -15.98 13.22
C GLU A 38 3.39 -14.52 13.01
N THR A 39 3.29 -14.01 11.78
CA THR A 39 3.58 -12.61 11.48
C THR A 39 2.32 -11.77 11.59
N THR A 40 2.41 -10.56 12.17
CA THR A 40 1.25 -9.66 12.18
C THR A 40 1.30 -8.65 11.04
N GLY A 41 0.19 -8.52 10.31
CA GLY A 41 -0.01 -7.55 9.24
C GLY A 41 -1.20 -6.63 9.49
N GLN A 42 -1.33 -5.61 8.64
CA GLN A 42 -2.47 -4.69 8.63
C GLN A 42 -3.31 -4.93 7.39
N VAL A 43 -4.62 -5.08 7.54
CA VAL A 43 -5.51 -5.22 6.38
C VAL A 43 -5.55 -3.88 5.64
N VAL A 44 -5.28 -3.92 4.34
CA VAL A 44 -5.26 -2.78 3.43
C VAL A 44 -6.57 -2.72 2.67
N THR A 45 -6.98 -3.86 2.11
CA THR A 45 -8.15 -4.00 1.25
C THR A 45 -8.76 -5.39 1.48
N VAL A 46 -10.09 -5.47 1.45
CA VAL A 46 -10.83 -6.74 1.42
C VAL A 46 -11.67 -6.70 0.15
N GLY A 47 -11.25 -7.45 -0.88
CA GLY A 47 -11.98 -7.57 -2.13
C GLY A 47 -13.16 -8.52 -2.05
N GLU A 48 -13.63 -8.97 -3.20
CA GLU A 48 -14.73 -9.92 -3.33
C GLU A 48 -14.21 -11.29 -3.74
N PRO A 49 -14.61 -12.38 -3.05
CA PRO A 49 -14.14 -13.73 -3.36
C PRO A 49 -14.55 -14.23 -4.75
N GLU A 50 -15.62 -13.67 -5.32
CA GLU A 50 -16.10 -14.03 -6.67
C GLU A 50 -15.26 -13.42 -7.80
N ILE A 51 -14.63 -12.26 -7.56
CA ILE A 51 -13.84 -11.52 -8.56
C ILE A 51 -12.34 -11.76 -8.38
N GLU A 52 -11.83 -11.69 -7.14
CA GLU A 52 -10.39 -11.84 -6.82
C GLU A 52 -9.99 -13.29 -6.49
N GLY A 53 -10.95 -14.21 -6.40
CA GLY A 53 -10.71 -15.61 -6.09
C GLY A 53 -10.53 -15.88 -4.57
N PRO A 54 -9.95 -17.03 -4.19
CA PRO A 54 -9.90 -17.45 -2.79
C PRO A 54 -9.00 -16.57 -1.89
N GLU A 55 -8.17 -15.70 -2.48
CA GLU A 55 -7.18 -14.84 -1.82
C GLU A 55 -7.51 -13.34 -2.00
N PHE A 56 -8.71 -12.95 -1.59
CA PHE A 56 -9.23 -11.59 -1.78
C PHE A 56 -8.87 -10.61 -0.65
N ILE A 57 -8.11 -11.03 0.36
CA ILE A 57 -7.73 -10.14 1.48
C ILE A 57 -6.30 -9.67 1.31
N GLN A 58 -6.10 -8.37 1.09
CA GLN A 58 -4.78 -7.76 0.98
C GLN A 58 -4.31 -7.27 2.36
N VAL A 59 -3.19 -7.82 2.82
CA VAL A 59 -2.57 -7.49 4.10
C VAL A 59 -1.16 -6.96 3.88
N ARG A 60 -0.90 -5.78 4.44
CA ARG A 60 0.42 -5.18 4.55
C ARG A 60 1.19 -5.87 5.66
N VAL A 61 2.18 -6.66 5.31
CA VAL A 61 3.05 -7.39 6.23
C VAL A 61 4.43 -6.74 6.24
N ARG A 62 5.13 -6.83 7.39
CA ARG A 62 6.54 -6.42 7.50
C ARG A 62 7.39 -7.65 7.68
N LEU A 63 8.24 -7.94 6.70
CA LEU A 63 9.16 -9.08 6.70
C LEU A 63 10.58 -8.50 6.63
N ASP A 64 11.40 -8.79 7.64
CA ASP A 64 12.82 -8.42 7.67
C ASP A 64 13.14 -6.95 7.34
N GLY A 65 12.26 -6.03 7.75
CA GLY A 65 12.40 -4.59 7.52
C GLY A 65 11.82 -4.08 6.19
N LEU A 66 11.44 -4.98 5.28
CA LEU A 66 10.72 -4.65 4.05
C LEU A 66 9.21 -4.72 4.32
N THR A 67 8.48 -3.71 3.84
CA THR A 67 7.02 -3.75 3.85
C THR A 67 6.55 -4.29 2.51
N ASP A 68 5.74 -5.34 2.56
CA ASP A 68 5.10 -5.88 1.37
C ASP A 68 3.57 -5.93 1.55
N VAL A 69 2.83 -5.90 0.43
CA VAL A 69 1.37 -6.08 0.41
C VAL A 69 1.06 -7.40 -0.24
N LEU A 70 0.64 -8.36 0.58
CA LEU A 70 0.40 -9.72 0.16
C LEU A 70 -1.09 -10.05 0.19
N ARG A 71 -1.51 -10.89 -0.74
CA ARG A 71 -2.87 -11.44 -0.81
C ARG A 71 -2.95 -12.70 0.03
N PHE A 72 -4.04 -12.84 0.77
CA PHE A 72 -4.27 -13.94 1.68
C PHE A 72 -5.69 -14.47 1.55
N ALA A 73 -5.82 -15.78 1.71
CA ALA A 73 -7.11 -16.40 1.93
C ALA A 73 -7.59 -16.16 3.38
N PRO A 74 -8.91 -16.05 3.64
CA PRO A 74 -9.44 -15.91 4.99
C PRO A 74 -8.94 -17.01 5.95
N ARG A 75 -8.72 -18.22 5.42
CA ARG A 75 -8.22 -19.38 6.18
C ARG A 75 -6.80 -19.22 6.72
N GLU A 76 -5.99 -18.34 6.12
CA GLU A 76 -4.59 -18.10 6.46
C GLU A 76 -4.42 -16.91 7.42
N LEU A 77 -5.50 -16.15 7.61
CA LEU A 77 -5.55 -15.04 8.52
C LEU A 77 -6.23 -15.45 9.82
N ARG A 78 -5.82 -14.80 10.90
CA ARG A 78 -6.45 -14.87 12.22
C ARG A 78 -6.57 -13.46 12.77
N LEU A 79 -7.65 -13.17 13.47
CA LEU A 79 -7.60 -12.01 14.35
C LEU A 79 -6.60 -12.31 15.47
N PRO A 80 -5.72 -11.35 15.82
CA PRO A 80 -4.95 -11.48 17.04
C PRO A 80 -5.98 -11.75 18.14
N GLN A 81 -5.80 -12.83 18.90
CA GLN A 81 -6.58 -13.06 20.10
C GLN A 81 -6.23 -11.95 21.08
N ARG A 82 -6.84 -10.78 20.89
CA ARG A 82 -6.98 -9.77 21.91
C ARG A 82 -7.70 -10.53 23.00
N GLY A 83 -6.96 -10.81 24.07
CA GLY A 83 -7.31 -11.87 25.00
C GLY A 83 -8.80 -11.85 25.31
N ARG A 84 -9.32 -13.05 25.55
CA ARG A 84 -10.57 -13.35 26.24
C ARG A 84 -10.68 -12.71 27.64
N ALA A 85 -9.98 -11.60 27.88
CA ALA A 85 -9.80 -10.83 29.10
C ALA A 85 -9.98 -9.30 28.89
N ALA A 86 -10.37 -8.81 27.70
CA ALA A 86 -10.72 -7.39 27.50
C ALA A 86 -12.20 -7.13 27.15
N ALA A 87 -13.03 -8.19 27.16
CA ALA A 87 -14.49 -8.11 27.09
C ALA A 87 -15.16 -8.52 28.42
N LEU A 88 -14.43 -8.37 29.54
CA LEU A 88 -14.94 -8.57 30.91
C LEU A 88 -14.65 -7.39 31.85
N ALA A 89 -14.24 -6.24 31.32
CA ALA A 89 -14.09 -5.00 32.09
C ALA A 89 -15.28 -4.03 31.93
N SER A 90 -16.49 -4.55 31.72
CA SER A 90 -17.75 -3.82 31.90
C SER A 90 -18.91 -4.77 32.22
N THR A 91 -18.72 -5.64 33.21
CA THR A 91 -19.81 -6.36 33.91
C THR A 91 -19.24 -7.06 35.15
N ALA A 92 -19.00 -6.30 36.22
CA ALA A 92 -18.88 -6.85 37.56
C ALA A 92 -19.14 -5.72 38.58
N GLY A 93 -20.32 -5.73 39.17
CA GLY A 93 -20.72 -4.78 40.20
C GLY A 93 -22.16 -4.96 40.67
N ALA A 94 -22.65 -6.20 40.75
CA ALA A 94 -23.85 -6.51 41.52
C ALA A 94 -23.42 -7.06 42.89
N GLY A 95 -23.50 -6.20 43.90
CA GLY A 95 -23.36 -6.53 45.31
C GLY A 95 -24.13 -5.50 46.13
N ALA A 96 -25.37 -5.81 46.47
CA ALA A 96 -26.14 -5.20 47.56
C ALA A 96 -26.16 -6.20 48.73
N PRO A 97 -26.52 -5.85 50.00
CA PRO A 97 -27.26 -4.67 50.49
C PRO A 97 -26.55 -3.94 51.67
N VAL A 98 -26.92 -2.74 52.16
CA VAL A 98 -28.05 -2.42 53.05
C VAL A 98 -28.15 -0.89 53.28
N ALA A 99 -29.41 -0.42 53.26
CA ALA A 99 -30.03 0.76 53.91
C ALA A 99 -29.43 2.17 53.79
N GLY A 100 -30.26 3.10 53.30
CA GLY A 100 -30.14 4.51 53.70
C GLY A 100 -30.75 5.58 52.80
N ARG A 101 -32.09 5.64 52.75
CA ARG A 101 -32.90 6.88 52.59
C ARG A 101 -33.17 7.43 51.17
N ALA A 102 -34.47 7.52 50.87
CA ALA A 102 -35.13 8.05 49.67
C ALA A 102 -35.46 9.57 49.80
N PRO A 103 -36.28 10.23 48.94
CA PRO A 103 -36.79 9.90 47.58
C PRO A 103 -36.79 11.11 46.58
N ARG A 104 -37.41 10.88 45.40
CA ARG A 104 -38.00 11.82 44.40
C ARG A 104 -37.00 12.45 43.40
N ARG A 105 -37.27 12.52 42.09
CA ARG A 105 -38.55 12.72 41.37
C ARG A 105 -38.41 12.24 39.91
N ALA A 106 -39.53 11.77 39.36
CA ALA A 106 -39.72 11.33 37.98
C ALA A 106 -39.51 12.43 36.93
N ALA A 107 -39.07 12.05 35.71
CA ALA A 107 -39.74 12.35 34.44
C ALA A 107 -39.00 11.70 33.25
N THR A 108 -39.81 11.37 32.25
CA THR A 108 -39.65 10.56 31.03
C THR A 108 -38.95 11.27 29.85
N PRO A 109 -38.71 10.56 28.71
CA PRO A 109 -37.68 10.88 27.71
C PRO A 109 -38.21 11.62 26.47
N LYS A 110 -37.33 12.08 25.56
CA LYS A 110 -37.70 12.30 24.16
C LYS A 110 -36.53 12.13 23.16
N PRO A 111 -36.74 11.44 22.02
CA PRO A 111 -35.74 11.10 21.00
C PRO A 111 -35.83 12.01 19.74
N ARG A 112 -35.14 11.57 18.66
CA ARG A 112 -35.19 12.01 17.23
C ARG A 112 -34.11 13.05 16.85
N ALA A 113 -33.49 13.04 15.67
CA ALA A 113 -33.90 12.51 14.37
C ALA A 113 -32.69 12.24 13.45
N ALA A 114 -32.90 11.31 12.51
CA ALA A 114 -32.11 11.09 11.32
C ALA A 114 -32.47 12.08 10.18
N ALA A 115 -31.53 12.32 9.27
CA ALA A 115 -31.75 12.72 7.87
C ALA A 115 -30.55 12.18 7.04
N THR A 116 -30.71 11.27 6.05
CA THR A 116 -31.15 11.48 4.64
C THR A 116 -30.12 12.32 3.85
N ALA A 117 -29.67 12.06 2.61
CA ALA A 117 -29.59 10.96 1.65
C ALA A 117 -28.74 11.47 0.45
N GLY A 118 -28.31 10.57 -0.46
CA GLY A 118 -27.83 10.86 -1.82
C GLY A 118 -26.30 10.94 -1.96
N GLY A 119 -25.59 10.18 -2.78
CA GLY A 119 -25.93 9.30 -3.90
C GLY A 119 -25.40 9.89 -5.21
N VAL A 120 -24.25 9.43 -5.71
CA VAL A 120 -23.97 9.23 -7.15
C VAL A 120 -22.81 8.22 -7.30
N ALA A 121 -23.02 7.25 -8.19
CA ALA A 121 -22.10 6.17 -8.55
C ALA A 121 -21.10 6.59 -9.63
N ALA A 122 -19.92 5.98 -9.65
CA ALA A 122 -19.09 5.85 -10.85
C ALA A 122 -18.28 4.55 -10.78
N ALA A 123 -18.42 3.73 -11.81
CA ALA A 123 -17.81 2.39 -11.98
C ALA A 123 -16.29 2.46 -12.25
N PRO A 124 -15.58 1.33 -12.10
CA PRO A 124 -14.73 0.92 -13.21
C PRO A 124 -14.71 -0.59 -13.50
N THR A 125 -14.51 -0.86 -14.79
CA THR A 125 -14.26 -2.13 -15.48
C THR A 125 -12.82 -2.67 -15.28
N PRO A 126 -12.53 -3.93 -15.67
CA PRO A 126 -11.52 -4.79 -15.05
C PRO A 126 -10.15 -4.81 -15.78
N PRO A 127 -9.11 -5.40 -15.16
CA PRO A 127 -8.01 -5.99 -15.92
C PRO A 127 -7.72 -7.46 -15.56
N THR A 128 -7.26 -8.22 -16.56
CA THR A 128 -6.68 -9.57 -16.47
C THR A 128 -5.74 -9.71 -17.68
N PRO A 129 -4.75 -10.64 -17.70
CA PRO A 129 -3.70 -10.94 -16.72
C PRO A 129 -2.27 -10.90 -17.35
N ALA A 130 -1.29 -11.28 -16.53
CA ALA A 130 0.14 -11.41 -16.77
C ALA A 130 0.57 -12.39 -17.89
N GLY A 131 1.80 -12.20 -18.37
CA GLY A 131 2.57 -13.22 -19.08
C GLY A 131 4.07 -13.02 -18.90
N ALA A 132 4.69 -13.89 -18.10
CA ALA A 132 6.13 -14.04 -17.96
C ALA A 132 6.70 -14.88 -19.12
N THR A 133 7.96 -14.68 -19.52
CA THR A 133 8.80 -15.81 -19.96
C THR A 133 10.29 -15.52 -19.73
N GLN A 134 10.94 -16.51 -19.12
CA GLN A 134 12.37 -16.67 -18.90
C GLN A 134 13.11 -16.88 -20.24
N SER A 135 14.37 -16.49 -20.33
CA SER A 135 15.38 -17.34 -20.98
C SER A 135 16.79 -16.93 -20.59
N ALA A 136 17.52 -17.91 -20.08
CA ALA A 136 18.95 -17.90 -19.89
C ALA A 136 19.65 -18.08 -21.25
N THR A 137 20.82 -17.47 -21.42
CA THR A 137 21.90 -18.03 -22.23
C THR A 137 23.24 -17.43 -21.81
N ALA A 138 24.23 -18.30 -21.78
CA ALA A 138 25.60 -18.05 -21.35
C ALA A 138 26.43 -17.31 -22.42
N SER A 139 27.44 -16.54 -21.99
CA SER A 139 28.79 -16.58 -22.59
C SER A 139 29.81 -15.75 -21.82
N THR A 140 30.75 -16.48 -21.23
CA THR A 140 32.21 -16.31 -21.26
C THR A 140 32.78 -14.98 -21.72
N ALA A 141 33.59 -14.34 -20.86
CA ALA A 141 34.68 -13.46 -21.28
C ALA A 141 35.78 -13.35 -20.20
N VAL A 142 36.87 -14.06 -20.49
CA VAL A 142 38.30 -13.74 -20.28
C VAL A 142 38.83 -13.22 -18.93
N THR A 143 39.59 -14.13 -18.32
CA THR A 143 40.70 -13.90 -17.40
C THR A 143 41.83 -13.13 -18.08
N THR A 144 42.35 -12.08 -17.46
CA THR A 144 43.77 -11.71 -17.56
C THR A 144 44.22 -11.03 -16.27
N SER A 145 45.24 -11.65 -15.68
CA SER A 145 45.93 -11.25 -14.45
C SER A 145 46.98 -10.17 -14.73
N ALA A 146 47.10 -9.20 -13.83
CA ALA A 146 48.32 -8.47 -13.48
C ALA A 146 48.04 -7.82 -12.11
N GLU A 147 48.45 -8.42 -11.00
CA GLU A 147 49.78 -8.42 -10.37
C GLU A 147 50.18 -7.07 -9.72
N SER A 148 50.32 -7.16 -8.39
CA SER A 148 51.19 -6.37 -7.50
C SER A 148 50.93 -4.87 -7.30
N THR A 149 50.58 -4.49 -6.07
CA THR A 149 51.59 -4.04 -5.09
C THR A 149 51.02 -3.84 -3.68
N LYS A 150 51.80 -4.31 -2.71
CA LYS A 150 51.73 -4.05 -1.28
C LYS A 150 51.48 -2.57 -0.97
N SER A 151 50.66 -2.30 0.04
CA SER A 151 51.05 -1.50 1.22
C SER A 151 49.96 -1.57 2.29
N GLN A 152 50.20 -2.40 3.30
CA GLN A 152 49.60 -2.27 4.62
C GLN A 152 50.33 -1.11 5.33
N PRO A 153 49.63 -0.27 6.11
CA PRO A 153 50.00 -0.27 7.51
C PRO A 153 48.81 -0.20 8.48
N VAL A 154 49.14 -0.75 9.64
CA VAL A 154 48.44 -0.94 10.90
C VAL A 154 47.79 0.32 11.51
N ALA A 155 46.61 0.07 12.09
CA ALA A 155 46.06 0.59 13.34
C ALA A 155 46.45 2.01 13.81
N ARG A 156 45.44 2.89 13.89
CA ARG A 156 45.27 3.73 15.09
C ARG A 156 43.83 4.19 15.25
N SER A 157 43.14 3.62 16.24
CA SER A 157 41.93 4.21 16.82
C SER A 157 42.26 5.63 17.29
N ALA A 158 41.60 6.62 16.70
CA ALA A 158 41.58 7.98 17.19
C ALA A 158 40.12 8.40 17.40
N VAL A 159 39.74 8.42 18.67
CA VAL A 159 38.52 9.06 19.18
C VAL A 159 38.57 10.53 18.78
N ALA A 160 37.67 10.94 17.89
CA ALA A 160 37.45 12.36 17.61
C ALA A 160 36.38 12.92 18.58
N PRO A 161 36.63 14.07 19.23
CA PRO A 161 35.82 14.56 20.33
C PRO A 161 34.46 15.09 19.89
N LYS A 162 33.43 14.82 20.71
CA LYS A 162 32.12 15.46 20.67
C LYS A 162 32.29 16.98 20.80
N SER A 163 32.21 17.69 19.68
CA SER A 163 32.03 19.14 19.70
C SER A 163 30.60 19.45 20.12
N ALA A 164 30.46 19.88 21.38
CA ALA A 164 29.23 20.42 21.93
C ALA A 164 28.89 21.73 21.20
N ALA A 165 28.01 21.65 20.21
CA ALA A 165 27.49 22.82 19.51
C ALA A 165 26.56 23.60 20.45
N ARG A 166 27.10 24.70 20.99
CA ARG A 166 26.42 25.77 21.73
C ARG A 166 25.14 26.21 20.99
N PRO A 167 23.99 26.43 21.68
CA PRO A 167 22.76 26.84 21.02
C PRO A 167 22.90 28.28 20.51
N ARG A 168 23.06 28.43 19.18
CA ARG A 168 22.96 29.74 18.53
C ARG A 168 21.48 30.13 18.52
N LYS A 169 21.17 31.31 19.07
CA LYS A 169 19.87 31.97 18.95
C LYS A 169 19.37 31.83 17.51
N ALA A 170 18.21 31.21 17.35
CA ALA A 170 17.60 31.00 16.04
C ALA A 170 17.28 32.37 15.44
N ALA A 171 18.07 32.77 14.44
CA ALA A 171 17.65 33.77 13.49
C ALA A 171 16.32 33.29 12.91
N VAL A 172 15.29 34.14 12.97
CA VAL A 172 13.98 33.88 12.35
C VAL A 172 14.19 33.91 10.84
N ARG A 173 14.69 32.81 10.27
CA ARG A 173 14.76 32.60 8.83
C ARG A 173 13.35 32.23 8.34
N PRO A 174 12.94 32.74 7.18
CA PRO A 174 11.70 32.29 6.56
C PRO A 174 11.76 30.77 6.32
N PRO A 175 10.63 30.07 6.43
CA PRO A 175 10.60 28.62 6.25
C PRO A 175 11.00 28.27 4.81
N THR A 176 12.08 27.53 4.64
CA THR A 176 12.48 26.97 3.34
C THR A 176 11.47 25.91 2.91
N VAL A 177 10.99 25.96 1.68
CA VAL A 177 10.17 24.90 1.09
C VAL A 177 10.98 24.22 -0.02
N THR A 178 10.99 22.90 -0.01
CA THR A 178 11.62 22.08 -1.04
C THR A 178 10.57 21.15 -1.61
N ILE A 179 10.34 21.21 -2.92
CA ILE A 179 9.46 20.32 -3.65
C ILE A 179 10.35 19.48 -4.55
N THR A 180 10.17 18.16 -4.54
CA THR A 180 10.91 17.23 -5.38
C THR A 180 9.91 16.38 -6.15
N MET A 181 10.01 16.44 -7.47
CA MET A 181 9.22 15.64 -8.40
C MET A 181 10.15 14.55 -8.95
N SER A 182 9.68 13.32 -8.94
CA SER A 182 10.43 12.15 -9.41
C SER A 182 9.57 11.32 -10.34
N SER A 183 10.16 10.90 -11.45
CA SER A 183 9.58 9.89 -12.34
C SER A 183 10.20 8.52 -12.08
N SER A 184 9.37 7.48 -12.12
CA SER A 184 9.77 6.08 -12.09
C SER A 184 9.00 5.34 -13.19
N GLY A 185 9.60 5.21 -14.36
CA GLY A 185 8.91 4.67 -15.54
C GLY A 185 7.80 5.62 -15.99
N THR A 186 6.56 5.16 -15.93
CA THR A 186 5.37 5.95 -16.29
C THR A 186 4.74 6.69 -15.12
N ASP A 187 5.18 6.40 -13.89
CA ASP A 187 4.61 6.96 -12.67
C ASP A 187 5.36 8.20 -12.23
N TRP A 188 4.61 9.25 -11.89
CA TRP A 188 5.16 10.46 -11.30
C TRP A 188 4.78 10.58 -9.84
N THR A 189 5.73 11.04 -9.03
CA THR A 189 5.54 11.28 -7.60
C THR A 189 6.06 12.66 -7.22
N VAL A 190 5.39 13.29 -6.25
CA VAL A 190 5.82 14.57 -5.68
C VAL A 190 5.97 14.44 -4.16
N THR A 191 7.07 14.99 -3.67
CA THR A 191 7.36 15.15 -2.24
C THR A 191 7.57 16.62 -1.94
N ALA A 192 7.20 17.04 -0.73
CA ALA A 192 7.36 18.42 -0.31
C ALA A 192 7.80 18.49 1.16
N ASN A 193 8.81 19.30 1.44
CA ASN A 193 9.37 19.54 2.76
C ASN A 193 9.29 21.04 3.08
N ARG A 194 9.00 21.37 4.34
CA ARG A 194 9.02 22.74 4.88
C ARG A 194 9.96 22.77 6.07
N GLY A 195 11.11 23.43 5.91
CA GLY A 195 12.23 23.33 6.82
C GLY A 195 12.71 21.88 6.92
N GLY A 196 12.91 21.38 8.15
CA GLY A 196 13.30 19.99 8.39
C GLY A 196 12.13 18.99 8.43
N LYS A 197 10.89 19.40 8.15
CA LYS A 197 9.70 18.54 8.27
C LYS A 197 9.12 18.24 6.88
N SER A 198 8.84 16.96 6.63
CA SER A 198 8.09 16.56 5.44
C SER A 198 6.63 16.97 5.58
N VAL A 199 6.12 17.68 4.59
CA VAL A 199 4.72 18.11 4.47
C VAL A 199 3.95 17.15 3.57
N LEU A 200 4.63 16.59 2.56
CA LEU A 200 4.09 15.57 1.66
C LEU A 200 5.16 14.51 1.43
N LYS A 201 4.87 13.26 1.83
CA LYS A 201 5.86 12.18 1.86
C LYS A 201 6.10 11.56 0.48
N ALA A 202 5.05 11.35 -0.29
CA ALA A 202 5.03 10.96 -1.70
C ALA A 202 3.57 10.90 -2.14
N ALA A 203 3.17 11.76 -3.07
CA ALA A 203 1.86 11.69 -3.72
C ALA A 203 2.03 11.38 -5.19
N ALA A 204 1.23 10.43 -5.71
CA ALA A 204 1.15 10.19 -7.13
C ALA A 204 0.57 11.44 -7.82
N ILE A 205 1.12 11.81 -8.96
CA ILE A 205 0.68 12.95 -9.75
C ILE A 205 0.55 12.53 -11.22
N ALA A 206 -0.44 13.09 -11.91
CA ALA A 206 -0.62 12.79 -13.32
C ALA A 206 0.50 13.44 -14.16
N PRO A 207 1.01 12.76 -15.21
CA PRO A 207 2.04 13.30 -16.10
C PRO A 207 1.69 14.68 -16.67
N GLY A 208 0.42 14.91 -17.03
CA GLY A 208 -0.05 16.20 -17.54
C GLY A 208 0.02 17.34 -16.53
N VAL A 209 -0.13 17.05 -15.23
CA VAL A 209 0.03 18.06 -14.17
C VAL A 209 1.51 18.39 -13.98
N VAL A 210 2.40 17.41 -14.15
CA VAL A 210 3.85 17.64 -14.14
C VAL A 210 4.26 18.55 -15.30
N ALA A 211 3.79 18.25 -16.51
CA ALA A 211 4.04 19.08 -17.68
C ALA A 211 3.56 20.53 -17.47
N ALA A 212 2.33 20.72 -16.98
CA ALA A 212 1.78 22.05 -16.70
C ALA A 212 2.55 22.80 -15.60
N ALA A 213 3.00 22.11 -14.54
CA ALA A 213 3.80 22.72 -13.48
C ALA A 213 5.18 23.17 -14.00
N VAL A 214 5.77 22.41 -14.91
CA VAL A 214 7.08 22.69 -15.49
C VAL A 214 7.02 23.83 -16.50
N GLU A 215 5.96 23.90 -17.29
CA GLU A 215 5.69 25.04 -18.18
C GLU A 215 5.62 26.35 -17.39
N LEU A 216 5.03 26.33 -16.19
CA LEU A 216 4.95 27.49 -15.31
C LEU A 216 6.33 27.96 -14.80
N PHE A 217 7.30 27.06 -14.68
CA PHE A 217 8.67 27.43 -14.31
C PHE A 217 9.45 28.07 -15.47
N GLY A 218 9.00 27.89 -16.71
CA GLY A 218 9.62 28.48 -17.90
C GLY A 218 11.04 27.99 -18.17
N GLU A 219 11.42 26.83 -17.64
CA GLU A 219 12.76 26.28 -17.80
C GLU A 219 12.77 25.20 -18.91
N PRO A 220 13.48 25.46 -20.04
CA PRO A 220 13.36 24.63 -21.24
C PRO A 220 13.98 23.24 -21.07
N THR A 221 15.03 23.08 -20.26
CA THR A 221 15.73 21.81 -20.10
C THR A 221 14.86 20.76 -19.39
N VAL A 222 14.18 21.17 -18.34
CA VAL A 222 13.25 20.37 -17.53
C VAL A 222 11.99 20.10 -18.35
N SER A 223 11.51 21.07 -19.15
CA SER A 223 10.38 20.80 -20.06
C SER A 223 10.71 19.72 -21.08
N ALA A 224 11.88 19.79 -21.72
CA ALA A 224 12.33 18.78 -22.69
C ALA A 224 12.50 17.40 -22.03
N ALA A 225 13.06 17.34 -20.83
CA ALA A 225 13.21 16.09 -20.09
C ALA A 225 11.86 15.46 -19.71
N VAL A 226 10.89 16.27 -19.31
CA VAL A 226 9.53 15.81 -18.97
C VAL A 226 8.78 15.34 -20.21
N ASP A 227 8.92 16.06 -21.32
CA ASP A 227 8.33 15.69 -22.61
C ASP A 227 8.92 14.38 -23.15
N GLU A 228 10.22 14.15 -23.00
CA GLU A 228 10.87 12.89 -23.38
C GLU A 228 10.30 11.71 -22.58
N VAL A 229 10.19 11.86 -21.24
CA VAL A 229 9.61 10.83 -20.37
C VAL A 229 8.15 10.56 -20.70
N ASN A 230 7.35 11.61 -20.88
CA ASN A 230 5.94 11.49 -21.21
C ASN A 230 5.72 10.90 -22.61
N GLY A 231 6.56 11.26 -23.58
CA GLY A 231 6.55 10.72 -24.94
C GLY A 231 6.89 9.22 -24.97
N ALA A 232 7.92 8.80 -24.23
CA ALA A 232 8.27 7.39 -24.10
C ALA A 232 7.13 6.56 -23.46
N ALA A 233 6.52 7.09 -22.40
CA ALA A 233 5.37 6.45 -21.75
C ALA A 233 4.16 6.31 -22.70
N LEU A 234 3.88 7.36 -23.48
CA LEU A 234 2.78 7.36 -24.45
C LEU A 234 3.03 6.36 -25.59
N SER A 235 4.25 6.31 -26.13
CA SER A 235 4.61 5.34 -27.17
C SER A 235 4.43 3.90 -26.69
N LEU A 236 4.86 3.58 -25.47
CA LEU A 236 4.70 2.24 -24.90
C LEU A 236 3.22 1.88 -24.73
N ALA A 237 2.41 2.83 -24.23
CA ALA A 237 0.97 2.64 -24.09
C ALA A 237 0.28 2.41 -25.45
N GLN A 238 0.70 3.14 -26.49
CA GLN A 238 0.17 2.97 -27.86
C GLN A 238 0.52 1.59 -28.43
N GLN A 239 1.76 1.15 -28.31
CA GLN A 239 2.20 -0.18 -28.77
C GLN A 239 1.39 -1.28 -28.08
N ARG A 240 1.20 -1.19 -26.76
CA ARG A 240 0.40 -2.18 -26.02
C ARG A 240 -1.06 -2.16 -26.45
N ALA A 241 -1.61 -0.99 -26.74
CA ALA A 241 -2.98 -0.88 -27.25
C ALA A 241 -3.13 -1.48 -28.66
N GLU A 242 -2.15 -1.32 -29.53
CA GLU A 242 -2.13 -1.94 -30.86
C GLU A 242 -2.04 -3.47 -30.77
N GLU A 243 -1.18 -3.99 -29.90
CA GLU A 243 -1.06 -5.43 -29.64
C GLU A 243 -2.39 -6.03 -29.15
N LEU A 244 -3.01 -5.41 -28.15
CA LEU A 244 -4.32 -5.85 -27.63
C LEU A 244 -5.42 -5.79 -28.70
N ARG A 245 -5.40 -4.79 -29.59
CA ARG A 245 -6.34 -4.72 -30.72
C ARG A 245 -6.11 -5.84 -31.72
N ALA A 246 -4.86 -6.20 -32.01
CA ALA A 246 -4.54 -7.30 -32.91
C ALA A 246 -4.97 -8.66 -32.32
N GLU A 247 -4.76 -8.86 -31.02
CA GLU A 247 -5.23 -10.05 -30.31
C GLU A 247 -6.76 -10.18 -30.36
N LEU A 248 -7.48 -9.09 -30.07
CA LEU A 248 -8.93 -9.07 -30.16
C LEU A 248 -9.41 -9.39 -31.58
N ALA A 249 -8.81 -8.79 -32.61
CA ALA A 249 -9.18 -9.06 -34.00
C ALA A 249 -8.95 -10.53 -34.41
N ALA A 250 -7.89 -11.17 -33.90
CA ALA A 250 -7.62 -12.58 -34.14
C ALA A 250 -8.67 -13.49 -33.46
N VAL A 251 -9.05 -13.19 -32.22
CA VAL A 251 -10.08 -13.92 -31.48
C VAL A 251 -11.46 -13.74 -32.13
N GLU A 252 -11.80 -12.52 -32.56
CA GLU A 252 -13.04 -12.23 -33.28
C GLU A 252 -13.12 -12.99 -34.61
N SER A 253 -12.00 -13.08 -35.34
CA SER A 253 -11.92 -13.86 -36.58
C SER A 253 -12.12 -15.36 -36.31
N LEU A 254 -11.53 -15.89 -35.23
CA LEU A 254 -11.72 -17.28 -34.82
C LEU A 254 -13.18 -17.56 -34.45
N LEU A 255 -13.81 -16.67 -33.68
CA LEU A 255 -15.22 -16.76 -33.33
C LEU A 255 -16.12 -16.69 -34.57
N ALA A 256 -15.84 -15.78 -35.50
CA ALA A 256 -16.58 -15.68 -36.76
C ALA A 256 -16.48 -16.99 -37.57
N ALA A 257 -15.31 -17.62 -37.63
CA ALA A 257 -15.12 -18.92 -38.29
C ALA A 257 -15.94 -20.05 -37.65
N HIS A 258 -16.12 -20.03 -36.32
CA HIS A 258 -16.94 -21.02 -35.60
C HIS A 258 -18.44 -20.72 -35.68
N ARG A 259 -18.81 -19.44 -35.87
CA ARG A 259 -20.20 -18.99 -36.01
C ARG A 259 -20.74 -19.16 -37.42
N ALA A 260 -19.87 -19.16 -38.43
CA ALA A 260 -20.27 -19.40 -39.81
C ALA A 260 -21.03 -20.74 -39.88
N PRO A 261 -22.29 -20.76 -40.36
CA PRO A 261 -23.06 -21.98 -40.43
C PRO A 261 -22.31 -22.97 -41.34
N ARG A 262 -22.07 -24.19 -40.82
CA ARG A 262 -21.70 -25.32 -41.66
C ARG A 262 -22.88 -25.61 -42.60
N SER A 263 -22.89 -24.97 -43.76
CA SER A 263 -23.76 -25.32 -44.89
C SER A 263 -23.19 -26.52 -45.62
#